data_AF-A0A7V5QCC2-F1
#
_entry.id   AF-A0A7V5QCC2-F1
#
_cell.length_a   1.000
_cell.length_b   1.000
_cell.length_c   1.000
_cell.angle_alpha   90.00
_cell.angle_beta   90.00
_cell.angle_gamma   90.00
#
_symmetry.space_group_name_H-M   'P 1'
#
loop_
_entity.id
_entity.type
_entity.pdbx_description
1 polymer ?
#
loop_
_entity_poly.entity_id
_entity_poly.type
_entity_poly.pdbx_seq_one_letter_code
_entity_poly.pdbx_strand_id
1 'polypeptide(L)'
;MPLPAELENIAADHADQFDLIAAFGVFEHFSWDELSARLRRCEIMLKAGGHLVLRFPNGQSPFGLAPQNGDPTHKTALSLAKLEPLLLNSSWQVMRYGPAFQPLGHSPTRLLVRLARRLLRKFLSGALTSYMARTFRGTRL
;
A
#
# COMPACT_ATOMS: atom_id res chain seq x y z
N MET A 1 14.82 20.31 8.20
CA MET A 1 14.52 21.22 7.08
C MET A 1 13.16 20.80 6.54
N PRO A 2 12.09 21.59 6.74
CA PRO A 2 10.81 21.28 6.11
C PRO A 2 11.01 21.37 4.59
N LEU A 3 10.44 20.42 3.85
CA LEU A 3 10.51 20.41 2.39
C LEU A 3 10.05 21.77 1.86
N PRO A 4 10.81 22.41 0.96
CA PRO A 4 10.44 23.70 0.40
C PRO A 4 9.20 23.49 -0.46
N ALA A 5 8.12 24.22 -0.19
CA ALA A 5 7.03 24.43 -1.15
C ALA A 5 6.42 23.16 -1.78
N GLU A 6 5.72 22.40 -0.94
CA GLU A 6 4.33 21.97 -1.13
C GLU A 6 3.87 21.64 -2.57
N LEU A 7 3.68 20.36 -2.85
CA LEU A 7 2.92 19.86 -4.00
C LEU A 7 1.57 20.61 -4.21
N GLU A 8 1.03 21.23 -3.15
CA GLU A 8 -0.14 22.11 -3.21
C GLU A 8 0.04 23.37 -4.06
N ASN A 9 1.22 23.99 -4.00
CA ASN A 9 1.49 25.31 -4.59
C ASN A 9 1.94 25.22 -6.05
N ILE A 10 2.54 24.09 -6.46
CA ILE A 10 3.05 23.92 -7.85
C ILE A 10 2.01 23.31 -8.80
N ALA A 11 0.97 22.64 -8.28
CA ALA A 11 0.09 21.86 -9.13
C ALA A 11 -0.66 22.72 -10.18
N ALA A 12 -1.01 23.95 -9.84
CA ALA A 12 -1.70 24.86 -10.75
C ALA A 12 -0.81 25.30 -11.92
N ASP A 13 0.46 25.61 -11.62
CA ASP A 13 1.45 26.02 -12.63
C ASP A 13 1.85 24.86 -13.57
N HIS A 14 1.55 23.64 -13.14
CA HIS A 14 1.86 22.41 -13.86
C HIS A 14 0.64 21.60 -14.31
N ALA A 15 -0.52 22.26 -14.46
CA ALA A 15 -1.76 21.61 -14.89
C ALA A 15 -1.64 20.96 -16.28
N ASP A 16 -2.14 19.73 -16.43
CA ASP A 16 -2.15 18.97 -17.70
C ASP A 16 -0.77 18.81 -18.38
N GLN A 17 0.31 18.77 -17.60
CA GLN A 17 1.67 18.69 -18.16
C GLN A 17 2.24 17.28 -18.24
N PHE A 18 1.83 16.38 -17.35
CA PHE A 18 2.45 15.06 -17.23
C PHE A 18 1.57 13.94 -17.77
N ASP A 19 2.18 12.96 -18.42
CA ASP A 19 1.54 11.69 -18.80
C ASP A 19 1.63 10.65 -17.67
N LEU A 20 2.62 10.80 -16.78
CA LEU A 20 2.91 9.89 -15.67
C LEU A 20 3.49 10.65 -14.48
N ILE A 21 2.95 10.37 -13.29
CA ILE A 21 3.56 10.73 -12.00
C ILE A 21 3.93 9.43 -11.29
N ALA A 22 5.19 9.31 -10.86
CA ALA A 22 5.67 8.17 -10.08
C ALA A 22 6.12 8.64 -8.70
N ALA A 23 5.53 8.06 -7.65
CA ALA A 23 5.83 8.40 -6.26
C ALA A 23 6.18 7.13 -5.47
N PHE A 24 7.46 6.97 -5.17
CA PHE A 24 8.00 5.79 -4.49
C PHE A 24 8.57 6.19 -3.14
N GLY A 25 8.04 5.68 -2.03
CA GLY A 25 8.54 6.11 -0.73
C GLY A 25 8.07 7.52 -0.36
N VAL A 26 6.82 7.88 -0.67
CA VAL A 26 6.34 9.27 -0.58
C VAL A 26 5.03 9.36 0.19
N PHE A 27 3.99 8.63 -0.26
CA PHE A 27 2.63 8.80 0.25
C PHE A 27 2.47 8.33 1.70
N GLU A 28 3.30 7.39 2.16
CA GLU A 28 3.33 6.89 3.54
C GLU A 28 3.80 7.92 4.57
N HIS A 29 4.45 9.00 4.12
CA HIS A 29 4.88 10.12 4.95
C HIS A 29 3.80 11.20 5.13
N PHE A 30 2.67 11.10 4.41
CA PHE A 30 1.54 12.01 4.57
C PHE A 30 0.58 11.52 5.67
N SER A 31 0.00 12.46 6.39
CA SER A 31 -1.11 12.17 7.30
C SER A 31 -2.34 11.76 6.50
N TRP A 32 -3.31 11.16 7.18
CA TRP A 32 -4.56 10.76 6.55
C TRP A 32 -5.27 11.95 5.86
N ASP A 33 -5.30 13.11 6.52
CA ASP A 33 -5.97 14.31 6.04
C ASP A 33 -5.24 14.95 4.85
N GLU A 34 -3.92 14.78 4.76
CA GLU A 34 -3.10 15.27 3.64
C GLU A 34 -3.33 14.45 2.36
N LEU A 35 -3.57 13.13 2.47
CA LEU A 35 -3.59 12.22 1.31
C LEU A 35 -4.58 12.61 0.21
N SER A 36 -5.81 12.98 0.58
CA SER A 36 -6.84 13.37 -0.40
C SER A 36 -6.41 14.61 -1.19
N ALA A 37 -5.88 15.62 -0.50
CA ALA A 37 -5.36 16.82 -1.14
C ALA A 37 -4.20 16.49 -2.09
N ARG A 38 -3.25 15.63 -1.69
CA ARG A 38 -2.12 15.23 -2.53
C ARG A 38 -2.55 14.45 -3.77
N LEU A 39 -3.50 13.53 -3.64
CA LEU A 39 -4.10 12.82 -4.78
C LEU A 39 -4.74 13.80 -5.78
N ARG A 40 -5.46 14.81 -5.28
CA ARG A 40 -6.07 15.84 -6.14
C ARG A 40 -5.04 16.69 -6.87
N ARG A 41 -3.91 17.02 -6.23
CA ARG A 41 -2.82 17.76 -6.89
C ARG A 41 -2.17 16.95 -8.00
N CYS A 42 -1.94 15.65 -7.78
CA CYS A 42 -1.49 14.77 -8.86
C CYS A 42 -2.47 14.72 -10.03
N GLU A 43 -3.78 14.69 -9.74
CA GLU A 43 -4.82 14.69 -10.77
C GLU A 43 -4.77 15.96 -11.64
N ILE A 44 -4.62 17.14 -11.03
CA ILE A 44 -4.51 18.42 -11.75
C ILE A 44 -3.30 18.43 -12.69
N MET A 45 -2.17 17.91 -12.22
CA MET A 45 -0.91 17.94 -12.96
C MET A 45 -0.86 16.94 -14.12
N LEU A 46 -1.69 15.89 -14.07
CA LEU A 46 -1.75 14.87 -15.11
C LEU A 46 -2.70 15.28 -16.21
N LYS A 47 -2.29 15.03 -17.46
CA LYS A 47 -3.18 15.08 -18.62
C LYS A 47 -4.32 14.08 -18.45
N ALA A 48 -5.41 14.31 -19.16
CA ALA A 48 -6.48 13.30 -19.30
C ALA A 48 -5.91 11.94 -19.75
N GLY A 49 -6.19 10.88 -18.99
CA GLY A 49 -5.64 9.53 -19.23
C GLY A 49 -4.21 9.31 -18.70
N GLY A 50 -3.62 10.31 -18.06
CA GLY A 50 -2.34 10.19 -17.37
C GLY A 50 -2.42 9.24 -16.16
N HIS A 51 -1.27 8.70 -15.77
CA HIS A 51 -1.20 7.67 -14.73
C HIS A 51 -0.46 8.13 -13.48
N LEU A 52 -0.93 7.70 -12.32
CA LEU A 52 -0.21 7.80 -11.06
C LEU A 52 0.25 6.41 -10.61
N VAL A 53 1.55 6.26 -10.39
CA VAL A 53 2.14 5.00 -9.90
C VAL A 53 2.69 5.22 -8.51
N LEU A 54 2.11 4.52 -7.54
CA LEU A 54 2.51 4.56 -6.14
C LEU A 54 3.26 3.29 -5.74
N ARG A 55 4.37 3.45 -5.01
CA ARG A 55 5.06 2.34 -4.34
C ARG A 55 5.32 2.71 -2.88
N PHE A 56 4.74 1.95 -1.97
CA PHE A 56 4.84 2.16 -0.52
C PHE A 56 4.87 0.81 0.23
N PRO A 57 5.35 0.77 1.49
CA PRO A 57 5.17 -0.37 2.37
C PRO A 57 3.68 -0.71 2.55
N ASN A 58 3.28 -1.91 2.11
CA ASN A 58 1.89 -2.34 2.22
C ASN A 58 1.53 -2.69 3.67
N GLY A 59 0.79 -1.81 4.35
CA GLY A 59 0.33 -1.96 5.73
C GLY A 59 -0.66 -3.10 5.97
N GLN A 60 -1.27 -3.67 4.91
CA GLN A 60 -2.09 -4.89 5.01
C GLN A 60 -1.23 -6.17 5.00
N SER A 61 0.02 -6.08 4.54
CA SER A 61 0.93 -7.22 4.45
C SER A 61 1.83 -7.27 5.69
N PRO A 62 1.98 -8.44 6.33
CA PRO A 62 2.95 -8.60 7.42
C PRO A 62 4.39 -8.31 6.98
N PHE A 63 4.70 -8.46 5.68
CA PHE A 63 6.02 -8.15 5.13
C PHE A 63 6.22 -6.64 4.86
N GLY A 64 5.15 -5.86 4.82
CA GLY A 64 5.22 -4.40 4.72
C GLY A 64 5.38 -3.71 6.08
N LEU A 65 5.07 -4.39 7.18
CA LEU A 65 5.12 -3.80 8.52
C LEU A 65 6.53 -3.45 9.00
N ALA A 66 7.53 -4.28 8.69
CA ALA A 66 8.92 -4.00 9.05
C ALA A 66 9.45 -2.71 8.39
N PRO A 67 9.37 -2.54 7.06
CA PRO A 67 9.75 -1.26 6.44
C PRO A 67 8.82 -0.11 6.85
N GLN A 68 7.52 -0.36 7.09
CA GLN A 68 6.60 0.67 7.56
C GLN A 68 6.98 1.21 8.94
N ASN A 69 7.31 0.35 9.90
CA ASN A 69 7.57 0.76 11.28
C ASN A 69 9.05 1.04 11.55
N GLY A 70 9.93 0.69 10.62
CA GLY A 70 11.37 0.94 10.73
C GLY A 70 11.76 2.38 10.39
N ASP A 71 10.90 3.12 9.69
CA ASP A 71 11.09 4.54 9.41
C ASP A 71 10.17 5.38 10.32
N PRO A 72 10.75 6.18 11.25
CA PRO A 72 9.96 7.00 12.18
C PRO A 72 9.22 8.16 11.50
N THR A 73 9.49 8.46 10.24
CA THR A 73 8.84 9.54 9.49
C THR A 73 7.56 9.08 8.79
N HIS A 74 7.28 7.78 8.75
CA HIS A 74 6.02 7.28 8.22
C HIS A 74 4.85 7.66 9.13
N LYS A 75 3.85 8.32 8.55
CA LYS A 75 2.63 8.74 9.26
C LYS A 75 1.47 7.78 9.03
N THR A 76 1.33 7.28 7.81
CA THR A 76 0.18 6.45 7.41
C THR A 76 0.63 5.13 6.82
N ALA A 77 0.22 4.02 7.44
CA ALA A 77 0.39 2.69 6.87
C ALA A 77 -0.62 2.47 5.74
N LEU A 78 -0.17 2.48 4.48
CA LEU A 78 -1.03 2.45 3.29
C LEU A 78 -1.34 1.03 2.81
N SER A 79 -2.52 0.86 2.23
CA SER A 79 -2.96 -0.34 1.51
C SER A 79 -4.04 0.03 0.51
N LEU A 80 -4.36 -0.84 -0.45
CA LEU A 80 -5.47 -0.57 -1.37
C LEU A 80 -6.78 -0.31 -0.63
N ALA A 81 -7.13 -1.13 0.36
CA ALA A 81 -8.35 -0.97 1.15
C ALA A 81 -8.43 0.38 1.90
N LYS A 82 -7.29 1.00 2.21
CA LYS A 82 -7.24 2.36 2.76
C LYS A 82 -7.32 3.44 1.68
N LEU A 83 -6.76 3.21 0.50
CA LEU A 83 -6.84 4.18 -0.58
C LEU A 83 -8.24 4.23 -1.20
N GLU A 84 -8.92 3.09 -1.34
CA GLU A 84 -10.24 3.00 -1.99
C GLU A 84 -11.27 4.06 -1.53
N PRO A 85 -11.49 4.29 -0.23
CA PRO A 85 -12.40 5.35 0.22
C PRO A 85 -12.01 6.76 -0.25
N LEU A 86 -10.71 7.05 -0.36
CA LEU A 86 -10.20 8.33 -0.84
C LEU A 86 -10.43 8.52 -2.35
N LEU A 87 -10.60 7.42 -3.09
CA LEU A 87 -10.80 7.43 -4.53
C LEU A 87 -12.28 7.52 -4.95
N LEU A 88 -13.23 7.21 -4.05
CA LEU A 88 -14.66 7.10 -4.37
C LEU A 88 -15.26 8.35 -5.04
N ASN A 89 -14.79 9.54 -4.67
CA ASN A 89 -15.29 10.83 -5.22
C ASN A 89 -14.25 11.51 -6.13
N SER A 90 -13.35 10.73 -6.72
CA SER A 90 -12.30 11.23 -7.61
C SER A 90 -12.42 10.64 -9.00
N SER A 91 -11.68 11.18 -9.98
CA SER A 91 -11.58 10.59 -11.32
C SER A 91 -10.67 9.36 -11.37
N TRP A 92 -10.02 8.99 -10.26
CA TRP A 92 -9.07 7.90 -10.21
C TRP A 92 -9.72 6.55 -10.43
N GLN A 93 -9.10 5.73 -11.28
CA GLN A 93 -9.43 4.32 -11.45
C GLN A 93 -8.22 3.46 -11.10
N VAL A 94 -8.44 2.45 -10.25
CA VAL A 94 -7.37 1.53 -9.86
C VAL A 94 -7.13 0.53 -10.99
N MET A 95 -6.11 0.81 -11.81
CA MET A 95 -5.73 -0.05 -12.93
C MET A 95 -5.01 -1.32 -12.48
N ARG A 96 -4.15 -1.21 -11.45
CA ARG A 96 -3.35 -2.33 -10.96
C ARG A 96 -2.97 -2.14 -9.49
N TYR A 97 -3.14 -3.20 -8.71
CA TYR A 97 -2.59 -3.33 -7.38
C TYR A 97 -1.92 -4.69 -7.22
N GLY A 98 -0.75 -4.73 -6.61
CA GLY A 98 0.00 -5.96 -6.44
C GLY A 98 1.27 -5.76 -5.63
N PRO A 99 1.96 -6.84 -5.29
CA PRO A 99 3.29 -6.73 -4.70
C PRO A 99 4.21 -5.96 -5.65
N ALA A 100 5.15 -5.18 -5.08
CA ALA A 100 6.26 -4.64 -5.86
C ALA A 100 6.83 -5.77 -6.70
N PHE A 101 7.11 -5.51 -7.99
CA PHE A 101 7.70 -6.48 -8.89
C PHE A 101 8.93 -7.08 -8.20
N GLN A 102 8.77 -8.30 -7.70
CA GLN A 102 9.88 -9.08 -7.22
C GLN A 102 10.42 -9.68 -8.51
N PRO A 103 11.61 -9.28 -9.01
CA PRO A 103 12.25 -10.07 -10.02
C PRO A 103 12.25 -11.50 -9.48
N LEU A 104 11.64 -12.42 -10.24
CA LEU A 104 11.77 -13.85 -9.95
C LEU A 104 13.24 -14.15 -10.18
N GLY A 105 14.07 -13.86 -9.18
CA GLY A 105 15.42 -14.37 -9.15
C GLY A 105 15.29 -15.87 -9.30
N HIS A 106 16.02 -16.45 -10.24
CA HIS A 106 16.05 -17.87 -10.56
C HIS A 106 16.64 -18.75 -9.43
N SER A 107 16.58 -18.28 -8.18
CA SER A 107 17.22 -18.91 -7.03
C SER A 107 16.27 -19.93 -6.41
N PRO A 108 16.55 -21.25 -6.55
CA PRO A 108 15.69 -22.32 -6.05
C PRO A 108 15.54 -22.28 -4.52
N THR A 109 16.51 -21.70 -3.80
CA THR A 109 16.43 -21.52 -2.34
C THR A 109 15.29 -20.59 -1.94
N ARG A 110 15.03 -19.51 -2.70
CA ARG A 110 13.92 -18.59 -2.44
C ARG A 110 12.56 -19.21 -2.74
N LEU A 111 12.48 -20.11 -3.73
CA LEU A 111 11.28 -20.89 -4.01
C LEU A 111 10.96 -21.86 -2.87
N LEU A 112 11.97 -22.57 -2.36
CA LEU A 112 11.84 -23.47 -1.21
C LEU A 112 11.38 -22.73 0.05
N VAL A 113 11.98 -21.57 0.35
CA VAL A 113 11.56 -20.73 1.49
C VAL A 113 10.11 -20.26 1.33
N ARG A 114 9.67 -19.91 0.11
CA ARG A 114 8.28 -19.52 -0.17
C ARG A 114 7.31 -20.68 0.06
N LEU A 115 7.65 -21.88 -0.41
CA LEU A 115 6.84 -23.08 -0.22
C LEU A 115 6.75 -23.46 1.27
N ALA A 116 7.88 -23.46 1.97
CA ALA A 116 7.94 -23.72 3.40
C ALA A 116 7.06 -22.74 4.20
N ARG A 117 7.14 -21.44 3.91
CA ARG A 117 6.30 -20.42 4.54
C ARG A 117 4.81 -20.62 4.24
N ARG A 118 4.44 -21.05 3.03
CA ARG A 118 3.05 -21.31 2.64
C ARG A 118 2.48 -22.50 3.40
N LEU A 119 3.26 -23.57 3.53
CA LEU A 119 2.87 -24.77 4.28
C LEU A 119 2.73 -24.47 5.77
N LEU A 120 3.70 -23.76 6.35
CA LEU A 120 3.66 -23.34 7.76
C LEU A 120 2.42 -22.48 8.06
N ARG A 121 2.08 -21.53 7.17
CA ARG A 121 0.89 -20.70 7.33
C ARG A 121 -0.41 -21.52 7.32
N LYS A 122 -0.55 -22.45 6.37
CA LYS A 122 -1.73 -23.34 6.34
C LYS A 122 -1.85 -24.19 7.60
N PHE A 123 -0.73 -24.68 8.12
CA PHE A 123 -0.70 -25.46 9.35
C PHE A 123 -1.12 -24.63 10.56
N LEU A 124 -0.51 -23.46 10.77
CA LEU A 124 -0.85 -22.56 11.88
C LEU A 124 -2.32 -22.11 11.83
N SER A 125 -2.83 -21.74 10.65
CA SER A 125 -4.24 -21.39 10.49
C SER A 125 -5.16 -22.58 10.80
N GLY A 126 -4.82 -23.79 10.36
CA GLY A 126 -5.58 -24.99 10.70
C GLY A 126 -5.59 -25.27 12.21
N ALA A 127 -4.44 -25.18 12.87
CA ALA A 127 -4.30 -25.39 14.30
C ALA A 127 -5.09 -24.38 15.14
N LEU A 128 -5.03 -23.09 14.79
CA LEU A 128 -5.82 -22.03 15.41
C LEU A 128 -7.32 -22.27 15.25
N THR A 129 -7.77 -22.60 14.05
CA THR A 129 -9.18 -22.92 13.79
C THR A 129 -9.65 -24.15 14.58
N SER A 130 -8.83 -25.21 14.65
CA SER A 130 -9.14 -26.41 15.44
C SER A 130 -9.15 -26.15 16.95
N TYR A 131 -8.24 -25.29 17.44
CA TYR A 131 -8.21 -24.86 18.84
C TYR A 131 -9.48 -24.07 19.20
N MET A 132 -9.81 -23.03 18.42
CA MET A 132 -11.03 -22.24 18.64
C MET A 132 -12.31 -23.09 18.56
N ALA A 133 -12.39 -24.03 17.62
CA ALA A 133 -13.54 -24.93 17.48
C ALA A 133 -13.68 -25.96 18.62
N ARG A 134 -12.62 -26.19 19.40
CA ARG A 134 -12.65 -27.01 20.62
C ARG A 134 -13.06 -26.19 21.84
N THR A 135 -12.55 -24.97 21.97
CA THR A 135 -12.90 -24.06 23.08
C THR A 135 -14.37 -23.64 23.04
N PHE A 136 -14.94 -23.40 21.84
CA PHE A 136 -16.36 -23.03 21.70
C PHE A 136 -17.36 -24.20 21.88
N ARG A 137 -16.92 -25.47 21.82
CA ARG A 137 -17.80 -26.62 22.08
C ARG A 137 -18.02 -26.90 23.57
N GLY A 138 -17.27 -26.23 24.45
CA GLY A 138 -17.39 -26.34 25.92
C GLY A 138 -18.38 -25.36 26.56
N THR A 139 -18.94 -24.42 25.78
CA THR A 139 -19.92 -23.43 26.27
C THR A 139 -21.29 -23.76 25.68
N ARG A 140 -21.89 -24.85 26.14
CA ARG A 140 -23.35 -24.99 26.09
C ARG A 140 -23.89 -24.24 27.31
N LEU A 141 -24.57 -23.12 27.07
CA LEU A 141 -25.66 -22.70 27.93
C LEU A 141 -26.80 -23.72 27.79
#